data_AF-A0A2I0JE62-F1
#
_entry.id   AF-A0A2I0JE62-F1
#
_cell.length_a   1.000
_cell.length_b   1.000
_cell.length_c   1.000
_cell.angle_alpha   90.00
_cell.angle_beta   90.00
_cell.angle_gamma   90.00
#
_symmetry.space_group_name_H-M   'P 1'
#
loop_
_entity.id
_entity.type
_entity.pdbx_description
1 polymer ?
#
loop_
_entity_poly.entity_id
_entity_poly.type
_entity_poly.pdbx_seq_one_letter_code
_entity_poly.pdbx_strand_id
1 'polypeptide(L)'
;MKDANGDTDIYSLGVILLELVTGKEPITVEATPDEDSHLPNYLRNAVLGHRLSDLYHPGILSSSEDVGVTEERVLKLFQLGMACCSPSPSLRPNIKQVLRKLEEIGT
;
A
#
# COMPACT_ATOMS: atom_id res chain seq x y z
N MET A 1 -2.37 10.94 20.79
CA MET A 1 -3.45 10.04 20.33
C MET A 1 -4.80 10.78 20.31
N LYS A 2 -4.92 11.92 19.62
CA LYS A 2 -6.13 12.78 19.77
C LYS A 2 -7.20 12.62 18.69
N ASP A 3 -6.99 11.79 17.69
CA ASP A 3 -7.93 11.65 16.56
C ASP A 3 -8.16 10.19 16.12
N ALA A 4 -8.11 9.23 17.06
CA ALA A 4 -8.34 7.82 16.73
C ALA A 4 -9.83 7.57 16.39
N ASN A 5 -10.08 7.06 15.18
CA ASN A 5 -11.39 6.65 14.69
C ASN A 5 -11.24 5.57 13.59
N GLY A 6 -12.36 5.07 13.07
CA GLY A 6 -12.34 4.03 12.05
C GLY A 6 -11.53 4.40 10.80
N ASP A 7 -11.57 5.67 10.37
CA ASP A 7 -10.81 6.10 9.19
C ASP A 7 -9.30 6.14 9.47
N THR A 8 -8.87 6.45 10.70
CA THR A 8 -7.45 6.36 11.06
C THR A 8 -6.96 4.92 11.16
N ASP A 9 -7.81 3.99 11.61
CA ASP A 9 -7.48 2.57 11.61
C ASP A 9 -7.32 2.03 10.18
N ILE A 10 -8.20 2.46 9.25
CA ILE A 10 -8.07 2.13 7.83
C ILE A 10 -6.78 2.69 7.24
N TYR A 11 -6.40 3.92 7.60
CA TYR A 11 -5.12 4.48 7.15
C TYR A 11 -3.93 3.63 7.62
N SER A 12 -3.89 3.29 8.91
CA SER A 12 -2.83 2.44 9.46
C SER A 12 -2.80 1.06 8.82
N LEU A 13 -3.96 0.46 8.56
CA LEU A 13 -4.06 -0.79 7.79
C LEU A 13 -3.49 -0.62 6.38
N GLY A 14 -3.81 0.49 5.70
CA GLY A 14 -3.26 0.81 4.39
C GLY A 14 -1.74 0.87 4.39
N VAL A 15 -1.13 1.51 5.40
CA VAL A 15 0.32 1.56 5.56
C VAL A 15 0.89 0.15 5.68
N ILE A 16 0.32 -0.70 6.54
CA ILE A 16 0.74 -2.10 6.70
C ILE A 16 0.65 -2.87 5.38
N LEU A 17 -0.43 -2.71 4.61
CA LEU A 17 -0.56 -3.36 3.30
C LEU A 17 0.55 -2.91 2.33
N LEU A 18 0.89 -1.62 2.34
CA LEU A 18 1.97 -1.09 1.50
C LEU A 18 3.33 -1.62 1.95
N GLU A 19 3.62 -1.67 3.25
CA GLU A 19 4.85 -2.26 3.81
C GLU A 19 5.00 -3.72 3.37
N LEU A 20 3.93 -4.52 3.42
CA LEU A 20 3.93 -5.92 3.00
C LEU A 20 4.21 -6.07 1.50
N VAL A 21 3.63 -5.20 0.67
CA VAL A 21 3.81 -5.25 -0.79
C VAL A 21 5.19 -4.75 -1.20
N THR A 22 5.72 -3.72 -0.55
CA THR A 22 6.98 -3.10 -0.98
C THR A 22 8.19 -3.64 -0.24
N GLY A 23 8.00 -4.27 0.93
CA GLY A 23 9.07 -4.64 1.85
C GLY A 23 9.83 -3.44 2.43
N LYS A 24 9.20 -2.25 2.45
CA LYS A 24 9.81 -1.00 2.92
C LYS A 24 9.20 -0.61 4.25
N GLU A 25 10.00 0.05 5.09
CA GLU A 25 9.56 0.64 6.35
C GLU A 25 8.54 1.77 6.11
N PRO A 26 7.61 2.03 7.05
CA PRO A 26 6.54 3.00 6.88
C PRO A 26 7.05 4.45 6.94
N ILE A 27 8.23 4.64 7.55
CA ILE A 27 8.99 5.88 7.55
C ILE A 27 10.37 5.56 7.00
N THR A 28 10.68 6.12 5.83
CA THR A 28 11.98 5.92 5.18
C THR A 28 13.00 6.87 5.80
N VAL A 29 14.04 6.31 6.42
CA VAL A 29 15.14 7.06 7.05
C VAL A 29 16.10 7.63 6.00
N GLU A 30 16.09 7.07 4.79
CA GLU A 30 16.94 7.44 3.66
C GLU A 30 16.28 8.45 2.71
N ALA A 31 15.13 9.02 3.09
CA ALA A 31 14.46 10.00 2.25
C ALA A 31 15.38 11.21 2.05
N THR A 32 15.63 11.56 0.78
CA THR A 32 16.32 12.80 0.45
C THR A 32 15.50 14.00 0.94
N PRO A 33 16.07 15.20 1.12
CA PRO A 33 15.32 16.37 1.56
C PRO A 33 14.09 16.71 0.70
N ASP A 34 14.11 16.25 -0.56
CA ASP A 34 13.04 16.46 -1.54
C ASP A 34 12.02 15.30 -1.59
N GLU A 35 12.27 14.21 -0.85
CA GLU A 35 11.38 13.05 -0.78
C GLU A 35 10.63 13.02 0.56
N ASP A 36 9.33 12.72 0.48
CA ASP A 36 8.51 12.54 1.68
C ASP A 36 8.89 11.24 2.38
N SER A 37 9.20 11.32 3.67
CA SER A 37 9.63 10.16 4.45
C SER A 37 8.50 9.17 4.72
N HIS A 38 7.24 9.57 4.58
CA HIS A 38 6.11 8.67 4.77
C HIS A 38 5.87 7.81 3.53
N LEU A 39 5.88 6.49 3.72
CA LEU A 39 5.77 5.51 2.64
C LEU A 39 4.61 5.77 1.66
N PRO A 40 3.36 6.09 2.09
CA PRO A 40 2.29 6.38 1.13
C PRO A 40 2.54 7.61 0.25
N ASN A 41 3.24 8.62 0.76
CA ASN A 41 3.55 9.84 0.02
C ASN A 41 4.69 9.57 -0.98
N TYR A 42 5.74 8.87 -0.55
CA TYR A 42 6.80 8.38 -1.43
C TYR A 42 6.24 7.54 -2.59
N LEU A 43 5.36 6.58 -2.31
CA LEU A 43 4.75 5.71 -3.32
C LEU A 43 3.82 6.48 -4.27
N ARG A 44 3.10 7.49 -3.78
CA ARG A 44 2.31 8.38 -4.63
C ARG A 44 3.19 9.13 -5.63
N ASN A 45 4.36 9.61 -5.19
CA ASN A 45 5.34 10.24 -6.08
C ASN A 45 5.95 9.24 -7.07
N ALA A 46 6.22 8.01 -6.65
CA ALA A 46 6.69 6.94 -7.53
C ALA A 46 5.69 6.62 -8.64
N VAL A 47 4.38 6.57 -8.34
CA VAL A 47 3.31 6.40 -9.34
C VAL A 47 3.32 7.55 -10.35
N LEU A 48 3.36 8.81 -9.88
CA LEU A 48 3.40 9.98 -10.77
C LEU A 48 4.66 10.01 -11.64
N GLY A 49 5.80 9.59 -11.07
CA GLY A 49 7.09 9.46 -11.76
C GLY A 49 7.24 8.19 -12.60
N HIS A 50 6.20 7.35 -12.71
CA HIS A 50 6.21 6.08 -13.44
C HIS A 50 7.32 5.10 -12.99
N ARG A 51 7.73 5.18 -11.72
CA ARG A 51 8.74 4.31 -11.11
C ARG A 51 8.10 3.01 -10.62
N LEU A 52 7.76 2.12 -11.56
CA LEU A 52 7.03 0.88 -11.26
C LEU A 52 7.82 -0.09 -10.34
N SER A 53 9.15 -0.07 -10.43
CA SER A 53 10.04 -0.88 -9.58
C SER A 53 9.93 -0.56 -8.09
N ASP A 54 9.39 0.62 -7.74
CA ASP A 54 9.23 1.04 -6.34
C ASP A 54 7.90 0.55 -5.72
N LEU A 55 6.96 0.07 -6.55
CA LEU A 55 5.59 -0.19 -6.12
C LEU A 55 5.43 -1.54 -5.41
N TYR A 56 6.33 -2.49 -5.65
CA TYR A 56 6.32 -3.78 -4.97
C TYR A 56 7.72 -4.40 -4.93
N HIS A 57 7.95 -5.27 -3.96
CA HIS A 57 9.24 -5.95 -3.79
C HIS A 57 9.44 -6.99 -4.92
N PRO A 58 10.60 -7.01 -5.62
CA PRO A 58 10.83 -7.93 -6.73
C PRO A 58 10.75 -9.40 -6.32
N GLY A 59 11.07 -9.70 -5.06
CA GLY A 59 10.97 -11.03 -4.47
C GLY A 59 9.56 -11.59 -4.31
N ILE A 60 8.50 -10.75 -4.42
CA ILE A 60 7.11 -11.21 -4.27
C ILE A 60 6.70 -12.15 -5.40
N LEU A 61 7.16 -11.89 -6.63
CA LEU A 61 6.81 -12.71 -7.80
C LEU A 61 7.72 -13.93 -7.95
N SER A 62 8.92 -13.90 -7.34
CA SER A 62 9.87 -15.02 -7.41
C SER A 62 9.60 -16.11 -6.36
N SER A 63 8.98 -15.77 -5.22
CA SER A 63 8.69 -16.72 -4.14
C SER A 63 7.38 -17.49 -4.36
N SER A 64 6.65 -17.19 -5.42
CA SER A 64 5.26 -17.59 -5.60
C SER A 64 5.03 -18.71 -6.62
N GLU A 65 6.08 -19.45 -7.02
CA GLU A 65 5.95 -20.57 -7.97
C GLU A 65 4.91 -21.62 -7.51
N ASP A 66 4.66 -21.74 -6.21
CA ASP A 66 3.64 -22.64 -5.63
C ASP A 66 2.26 -22.00 -5.36
N VAL A 67 2.10 -20.67 -5.45
CA VAL A 67 0.91 -19.94 -4.91
C VAL A 67 0.10 -19.21 -5.99
N GLY A 68 0.56 -19.15 -7.24
CA GLY A 68 -0.19 -18.50 -8.33
C GLY A 68 -0.37 -16.99 -8.12
N VAL A 69 0.59 -16.34 -7.44
CA VAL A 69 0.60 -14.88 -7.29
C VAL A 69 0.99 -14.26 -8.64
N THR A 70 0.18 -13.32 -9.11
CA THR A 70 0.43 -12.59 -10.36
C THR A 70 0.75 -11.14 -10.07
N GLU A 71 1.50 -10.49 -10.97
CA GLU A 71 1.76 -9.05 -10.89
C GLU A 71 0.46 -8.25 -10.79
N GLU A 72 -0.60 -8.67 -11.50
CA GLU A 72 -1.92 -8.05 -11.41
C GLU A 72 -2.50 -8.09 -9.98
N ARG A 73 -2.39 -9.23 -9.28
CA ARG A 73 -2.88 -9.36 -7.89
C ARG A 73 -2.08 -8.45 -6.95
N VAL A 74 -0.76 -8.38 -7.13
CA VAL A 74 0.12 -7.51 -6.36
C VAL A 74 -0.23 -6.04 -6.57
N LEU A 75 -0.44 -5.63 -7.82
CA LEU A 75 -0.83 -4.26 -8.16
C LEU A 75 -2.23 -3.90 -7.63
N LYS A 76 -3.19 -4.84 -7.63
CA LYS A 76 -4.49 -4.63 -6.99
C LYS A 76 -4.37 -4.43 -5.48
N LEU A 77 -3.50 -5.21 -4.81
CA LEU A 77 -3.23 -5.05 -3.38
C LEU A 77 -2.56 -3.70 -3.08
N PHE A 78 -1.59 -3.31 -3.90
CA PHE A 78 -0.97 -1.99 -3.84
C PHE A 78 -2.01 -0.87 -3.97
N GLN A 79 -2.88 -0.94 -4.98
CA GLN A 79 -3.94 0.05 -5.20
C GLN A 79 -4.91 0.13 -4.02
N LEU A 80 -5.25 -1.01 -3.40
CA LEU A 80 -6.07 -1.04 -2.18
C LEU A 80 -5.35 -0.33 -1.02
N GLY A 81 -4.06 -0.63 -0.80
CA GLY A 81 -3.24 0.07 0.20
C GLY A 81 -3.22 1.58 -0.02
N MET A 82 -3.03 2.03 -1.27
CA MET A 82 -3.07 3.45 -1.62
C MET A 82 -4.43 4.11 -1.37
N ALA A 83 -5.53 3.40 -1.63
CA ALA A 83 -6.88 3.90 -1.35
C ALA A 83 -7.13 4.05 0.16
N CYS A 84 -6.70 3.07 0.97
CA CYS A 84 -6.74 3.14 2.43
C CYS A 84 -5.91 4.33 2.96
N CYS A 85 -4.78 4.63 2.33
CA CYS A 85 -3.90 5.75 2.66
C CYS A 85 -4.30 7.10 2.04
N SER A 86 -5.56 7.25 1.60
CA SER A 86 -6.03 8.54 1.08
C SER A 86 -5.81 9.66 2.12
N PRO A 87 -5.23 10.81 1.69
CA PRO A 87 -5.14 12.01 2.54
C PRO A 87 -6.50 12.56 2.96
N SER A 88 -7.54 12.30 2.16
CA SER A 88 -8.93 12.60 2.52
C SER A 88 -9.56 11.40 3.23
N PRO A 89 -9.88 11.48 4.53
CA PRO A 89 -10.49 10.37 5.28
C PRO A 89 -11.80 9.86 4.65
N SER A 90 -12.61 10.79 4.14
CA SER A 90 -13.90 10.48 3.49
C SER A 90 -13.79 9.62 2.22
N LEU A 91 -12.61 9.57 1.60
CA LEU A 91 -12.36 8.73 0.42
C LEU A 91 -11.78 7.36 0.78
N ARG A 92 -11.45 7.12 2.05
CA ARG A 92 -10.94 5.83 2.49
C ARG A 92 -12.09 4.80 2.44
N PRO A 93 -11.84 3.59 1.94
CA PRO A 93 -12.84 2.54 1.97
C PRO A 93 -13.14 2.14 3.41
N ASN A 94 -14.40 1.81 3.72
CA ASN A 94 -14.71 1.20 5.00
C ASN A 94 -14.18 -0.25 5.06
N ILE A 95 -14.03 -0.79 6.27
CA ILE A 95 -13.44 -2.13 6.47
C ILE A 95 -14.15 -3.25 5.70
N LYS A 96 -15.47 -3.16 5.47
CA LYS A 96 -16.21 -4.15 4.69
C LYS A 96 -15.84 -4.09 3.20
N GLN A 97 -15.57 -2.90 2.67
CA GLN A 97 -15.07 -2.73 1.30
C GLN A 97 -13.64 -3.25 1.17
N VAL A 98 -12.79 -3.00 2.17
CA VAL A 98 -11.42 -3.53 2.22
C VAL A 98 -11.43 -5.06 2.21
N LEU A 99 -12.22 -5.68 3.09
CA LEU A 99 -12.32 -7.14 3.19
C LEU A 99 -12.75 -7.77 1.86
N ARG A 100 -13.83 -7.27 1.24
CA ARG A 100 -14.29 -7.80 -0.06
C ARG A 100 -13.21 -7.71 -1.13
N LYS A 101 -12.48 -6.59 -1.19
CA LYS A 101 -11.39 -6.44 -2.16
C LYS A 101 -10.24 -7.42 -1.88
N LEU A 102 -9.91 -7.66 -0.62
CA LEU A 102 -8.89 -8.66 -0.26
C LEU A 102 -9.32 -10.07 -0.67
N GLU A 103 -10.58 -10.45 -0.45
CA GLU A 103 -11.14 -11.74 -0.89
C GLU A 103 -11.10 -11.87 -2.43
N GLU A 104 -11.46 -10.82 -3.16
CA GLU A 104 -11.38 -10.76 -4.63
C GLU A 104 -9.95 -10.91 -5.16
N ILE A 105 -8.96 -10.34 -4.45
CA ILE A 105 -7.54 -10.43 -4.83
C ILE A 105 -6.96 -11.82 -4.53
N GLY A 106 -7.38 -12.43 -3.41
CA GLY A 106 -6.90 -13.72 -2.95
C GLY A 106 -7.53 -14.94 -3.65
N THR A 107 -8.57 -14.74 -4.46
CA THR A 107 -9.21 -15.78 -5.28
C THR A 107 -8.48 -15.92 -6.61
#